data_AF-A0AAV7IBV5-F1
#
_entry.id   AF-A0AAV7IBV5-F1
#
_cell.length_a   1.000
_cell.length_b   1.000
_cell.length_c   1.000
_cell.angle_alpha   90.00
_cell.angle_beta   90.00
_cell.angle_gamma   90.00
#
_symmetry.space_group_name_H-M   'P 1'
#
loop_
_entity.id
_entity.type
_entity.pdbx_description
1 polymer ?
#
loop_
_entity_poly.entity_id
_entity_poly.type
_entity_poly.pdbx_seq_one_letter_code
_entity_poly.pdbx_strand_id
1 'polypeptide(L)'
;MKFYYLRVAKYQQFGEIVNQLVDDATPSIVLNFKSRKEAEIAMLKGRTFQDRLLSVTWISTHHLHRGGIGATLTTNPHSVVSLSSDQSFCVSQKR
;
A
#
# COMPACT_ATOMS: atom_id res chain seq x y z
N MET A 1 9.02 8.60 -17.15
CA MET A 1 8.82 8.84 -15.71
C MET A 1 7.75 7.87 -15.22
N LYS A 2 8.01 7.12 -14.13
CA LYS A 2 7.08 6.09 -13.67
C LYS A 2 5.97 6.72 -12.82
N PHE A 3 4.70 6.57 -13.22
CA PHE A 3 3.52 7.25 -12.65
C PHE A 3 3.29 7.03 -11.13
N TYR A 4 3.96 6.05 -10.50
CA TYR A 4 3.83 5.81 -9.07
C TYR A 4 4.54 6.85 -8.20
N TYR A 5 5.62 7.50 -8.65
CA TYR A 5 6.30 8.53 -7.85
C TYR A 5 5.42 9.77 -7.63
N LEU A 6 4.64 10.15 -8.63
CA LEU A 6 3.68 11.24 -8.51
C LEU A 6 2.55 10.90 -7.52
N ARG A 7 2.14 9.63 -7.47
CA ARG A 7 1.18 9.15 -6.46
C ARG A 7 1.78 9.28 -5.06
N VAL A 8 3.01 8.82 -4.83
CA VAL A 8 3.69 8.98 -3.52
C VAL A 8 3.68 10.43 -3.06
N ALA A 9 4.11 11.36 -3.92
CA ALA A 9 4.13 12.80 -3.62
C ALA A 9 2.73 13.33 -3.25
N LYS A 10 1.68 12.88 -3.95
CA LYS A 10 0.29 13.20 -3.59
C LYS A 10 -0.07 12.68 -2.19
N TYR A 11 0.36 11.48 -1.83
CA TYR A 11 -0.01 10.87 -0.55
C TYR A 11 0.76 11.46 0.65
N GLN A 12 1.97 11.98 0.45
CA GLN A 12 2.75 12.67 1.49
C GLN A 12 2.03 13.91 2.06
N GLN A 13 1.12 14.54 1.32
CA GLN A 13 0.34 15.67 1.84
C GLN A 13 -0.64 15.28 2.97
N PHE A 14 -0.92 13.98 3.13
CA PHE A 14 -1.87 13.48 4.12
C PHE A 14 -1.21 12.95 5.40
N GLY A 15 0.12 12.79 5.39
CA GLY A 15 0.88 12.29 6.53
C GLY A 15 2.25 11.75 6.13
N GLU A 16 2.99 11.28 7.14
CA GLU A 16 4.34 10.74 6.97
C GLU A 16 4.28 9.29 6.45
N ILE A 17 4.85 9.07 5.27
CA ILE A 17 4.98 7.73 4.68
C ILE A 17 6.27 7.10 5.20
N VAL A 18 6.13 6.03 6.00
CA VAL A 18 7.26 5.31 6.61
C VAL A 18 7.85 4.27 5.66
N ASN A 19 6.99 3.65 4.85
CA ASN A 19 7.43 2.66 3.87
C ASN A 19 6.54 2.67 2.62
N GLN A 20 7.13 2.33 1.49
CA GLN A 20 6.42 2.19 0.22
C GLN A 20 6.95 0.99 -0.57
N LEU A 21 6.05 0.15 -1.08
CA LEU A 21 6.40 -0.96 -1.97
C LEU A 21 5.73 -0.74 -3.31
N VAL A 22 6.53 -0.67 -4.37
CA VAL A 22 6.04 -0.48 -5.73
C VAL A 22 6.11 -1.79 -6.47
N ASP A 23 5.01 -2.16 -7.12
CA ASP A 23 5.01 -3.23 -8.11
C ASP A 23 5.09 -2.62 -9.52
N ASP A 24 6.09 -3.04 -10.29
CA ASP A 24 6.26 -2.62 -11.69
C ASP A 24 5.43 -3.53 -12.65
N ALA A 25 5.10 -4.77 -12.24
CA ALA A 25 4.33 -5.71 -13.06
C ALA A 25 2.82 -5.39 -13.04
N THR A 26 2.29 -5.07 -11.86
CA THR A 26 0.95 -4.51 -11.67
C THR A 26 1.13 -3.05 -11.26
N PRO A 27 0.59 -2.04 -11.98
CA PRO A 27 0.83 -0.62 -11.70
C PRO A 27 0.20 -0.16 -10.37
N SER A 28 0.72 -0.67 -9.26
CA SER A 28 0.19 -0.60 -7.91
C SER A 28 1.30 -0.24 -6.93
N ILE A 29 0.90 0.41 -5.84
CA ILE A 29 1.81 0.84 -4.80
C ILE A 29 1.16 0.59 -3.44
N VAL A 30 1.92 -0.02 -2.55
CA VAL A 30 1.58 -0.16 -1.13
C VAL A 30 2.21 1.00 -0.39
N LEU A 31 1.41 1.70 0.41
CA LEU A 31 1.85 2.80 1.27
C LEU A 31 1.63 2.42 2.72
N ASN A 32 2.64 2.64 3.55
CA ASN A 32 2.55 2.52 5.00
C ASN A 32 2.76 3.89 5.64
N PHE A 33 1.75 4.34 6.39
CA PHE A 33 1.82 5.60 7.12
C PHE A 33 2.33 5.39 8.54
N LYS A 34 2.82 6.48 9.14
CA LYS A 34 3.23 6.51 10.54
C LYS A 34 2.05 6.39 11.50
N SER A 35 0.88 6.89 11.09
CA SER A 35 -0.36 6.79 11.86
C SER A 35 -1.53 6.25 11.03
N ARG A 36 -2.35 5.39 11.65
CA ARG A 36 -3.65 4.97 11.11
C ARG A 36 -4.53 6.13 10.67
N LYS A 37 -4.56 7.23 11.45
CA LYS A 37 -5.39 8.39 11.14
C LYS A 37 -4.99 9.04 9.80
N GLU A 38 -3.69 9.12 9.53
CA GLU A 38 -3.15 9.63 8.26
C GLU A 38 -3.53 8.70 7.10
N ALA A 39 -3.42 7.38 7.32
CA ALA A 39 -3.82 6.39 6.33
C ALA A 39 -5.33 6.48 6.00
N GLU A 40 -6.19 6.63 7.02
CA GLU A 40 -7.63 6.80 6.82
C GLU A 40 -7.95 8.06 6.01
N ILE A 41 -7.32 9.19 6.33
CA ILE A 41 -7.49 10.45 5.57
C ILE A 41 -7.04 10.26 4.12
N ALA A 42 -5.88 9.64 3.91
CA ALA A 42 -5.34 9.33 2.60
C ALA A 42 -6.27 8.41 1.79
N MET A 43 -6.90 7.42 2.42
CA MET A 43 -7.86 6.52 1.77
C MET A 43 -9.19 7.18 1.42
N LEU A 44 -9.62 8.18 2.19
CA LEU A 44 -10.83 8.95 1.91
C LEU A 44 -10.59 9.99 0.80
N LYS A 45 -9.46 10.70 0.85
CA LYS A 45 -9.18 11.84 -0.04
C LYS A 45 -8.33 11.50 -1.26
N GLY A 46 -7.58 10.40 -1.22
CA GLY A 46 -6.63 10.00 -2.26
C GLY A 46 -7.23 9.10 -3.35
N ARG A 47 -8.54 8.96 -3.43
CA ARG A 47 -9.19 8.07 -4.42
C ARG A 47 -9.13 8.61 -5.84
N THR A 48 -8.80 9.87 -6.05
CA THR A 48 -8.69 10.49 -7.37
C THR A 48 -7.31 11.11 -7.57
N PHE A 49 -6.72 10.89 -8.74
CA PHE A 49 -5.44 11.48 -9.13
C PHE A 49 -5.41 11.76 -10.63
N GLN A 50 -5.15 13.00 -11.03
CA GLN A 50 -5.09 13.42 -12.45
C GLN A 50 -6.30 12.92 -13.26
N ASP A 51 -7.51 13.15 -12.76
CA ASP A 51 -8.78 12.72 -13.37
C ASP A 51 -9.02 11.19 -13.43
N ARG A 52 -8.16 10.40 -12.79
CA ARG A 52 -8.33 8.94 -12.70
C ARG A 52 -8.81 8.53 -11.32
N LEU A 53 -9.79 7.64 -11.29
CA LEU A 53 -10.21 6.97 -10.07
C LEU A 53 -9.23 5.83 -9.76
N LEU A 54 -8.64 5.89 -8.57
CA LEU A 54 -7.75 4.88 -8.04
C LEU A 54 -8.55 3.89 -7.18
N SER A 55 -8.17 2.62 -7.26
CA SER A 55 -8.61 1.61 -6.30
C SER A 55 -7.71 1.69 -5.07
N VAL A 56 -8.30 1.91 -3.91
CA VAL A 56 -7.57 2.00 -2.63
C VAL A 56 -8.14 0.97 -1.67
N THR A 57 -7.31 0.03 -1.22
CA THR A 57 -7.75 -1.10 -0.38
C THR A 57 -6.79 -1.29 0.78
N TRP A 58 -7.33 -1.43 2.01
CA TRP A 58 -6.54 -1.78 3.19
C TRP A 58 -5.78 -3.09 2.99
N ILE A 59 -4.55 -3.16 3.50
CA ILE A 59 -3.77 -4.39 3.50
C ILE A 59 -3.83 -5.00 4.90
N SER A 60 -4.70 -5.98 5.08
CA SER A 60 -4.60 -6.97 6.16
C SER A 60 -3.37 -7.87 6.01
N THR A 61 -2.79 -8.26 7.14
CA THR A 61 -1.59 -9.10 7.25
C THR A 61 -1.74 -10.45 6.51
N HIS A 62 -2.98 -10.87 6.29
CA HIS A 62 -3.32 -12.09 5.57
C HIS A 62 -3.18 -11.99 4.03
N HIS A 63 -3.05 -10.80 3.45
CA HIS A 63 -3.01 -10.63 1.99
C HIS A 63 -1.63 -10.83 1.37
N LEU A 64 -0.56 -10.87 2.19
CA LEU A 64 0.78 -11.23 1.67
C LEU A 64 0.92 -12.74 1.40
N HIS A 65 -0.08 -13.54 1.78
CA HIS A 65 -0.11 -15.00 1.58
C HIS A 65 -0.93 -15.46 0.36
N ARG A 66 -1.64 -14.58 -0.36
CA ARG A 66 -2.57 -15.01 -1.42
C ARG A 66 -2.05 -14.77 -2.82
N GLY A 67 -0.96 -15.49 -3.10
CA GLY A 67 -0.43 -15.74 -4.44
C GLY A 67 0.12 -17.16 -4.59
N GLY A 68 -0.42 -18.13 -3.84
CA GLY A 68 -0.24 -19.57 -4.11
C GLY A 68 1.09 -20.18 -3.67
N ILE A 69 1.17 -20.62 -2.42
CA ILE A 69 1.93 -21.81 -2.03
C ILE A 69 1.31 -22.32 -0.74
N GLY A 70 1.11 -23.63 -0.68
CA GLY A 70 0.42 -24.30 0.40
C GLY A 70 1.06 -24.05 1.77
N ALA A 71 0.36 -24.60 2.75
CA ALA A 71 0.90 -24.84 4.08
C ALA A 71 2.39 -25.23 4.05
N THR A 72 3.06 -24.89 5.16
CA THR A 72 4.49 -25.07 5.46
C THR A 72 5.35 -23.92 4.98
N LEU A 73 5.92 -23.18 5.94
CA LEU A 73 7.34 -22.82 5.97
C LEU A 73 7.68 -22.36 7.39
N THR A 74 8.05 -23.36 8.18
CA THR A 74 9.11 -23.41 9.17
C THR A 74 10.09 -22.23 9.11
N THR A 75 10.34 -21.62 10.27
CA THR A 75 11.61 -20.99 10.71
C THR A 75 12.35 -20.06 9.73
N ASN A 76 12.02 -18.76 9.77
CA ASN A 76 13.01 -17.70 9.99
C ASN A 76 12.32 -16.36 10.30
N PRO A 77 12.39 -15.83 11.54
CA PRO A 77 11.63 -14.63 11.95
C PRO A 77 12.29 -13.29 11.59
N HIS A 78 13.31 -13.25 10.74
CA HIS A 78 13.98 -11.99 10.38
C HIS A 78 13.47 -11.47 9.04
N SER A 79 12.95 -10.24 9.04
CA SER A 79 12.47 -9.43 7.90
C SER A 79 10.98 -9.51 7.54
N VAL A 80 10.09 -9.93 8.43
CA VAL A 80 8.68 -9.51 8.30
C VAL A 80 8.60 -8.07 8.78
N VAL A 81 8.71 -7.10 7.86
CA VAL A 81 8.32 -5.73 8.15
C VAL A 81 6.86 -5.83 8.59
N SER A 82 6.63 -5.72 9.89
CA SER A 82 5.31 -5.81 10.48
C SER A 82 4.54 -4.57 10.05
N LEU A 83 4.01 -4.61 8.84
CA LEU A 83 3.04 -3.67 8.34
C LEU A 83 1.80 -3.88 9.19
N SER A 84 1.70 -3.11 10.27
CA SER A 84 0.46 -2.98 11.02
C SER A 84 -0.64 -2.70 9.99
N SER A 85 -1.53 -3.67 9.81
CA SER A 85 -2.50 -3.66 8.73
C SER A 85 -3.36 -2.41 8.69
N ASP A 86 -3.61 -1.83 9.87
CA ASP A 86 -4.38 -0.62 10.05
C ASP A 86 -3.68 0.67 9.59
N GLN A 87 -2.42 0.60 9.17
CA GLN A 87 -1.64 1.77 8.70
C GLN A 87 -1.20 1.64 7.25
N SER A 88 -1.54 0.52 6.60
CA SER A 88 -1.05 0.16 5.27
C SER A 88 -2.18 -0.08 4.28
N PHE A 89 -2.06 0.48 3.07
CA PHE A 89 -3.04 0.27 2.00
C PHE A 89 -2.38 0.19 0.62
N CYS A 90 -3.02 -0.55 -0.29
CA CYS A 90 -2.63 -0.67 -1.68
C CYS A 90 -3.42 0.32 -2.54
N VAL A 91 -2.73 0.99 -3.46
CA VAL A 91 -3.29 1.91 -4.44
C VAL A 91 -2.99 1.37 -5.84
N SER A 92 -4.01 0.99 -6.60
CA SER A 92 -3.87 0.59 -8.00
C SER A 92 -4.76 1.43 -8.91
N GLN A 93 -4.48 1.44 -10.21
CA GLN A 93 -5.44 2.01 -11.17
C GLN A 93 -6.66 1.10 -11.26
N LYS A 94 -7.86 1.68 -11.15
CA LYS A 94 -9.09 0.94 -11.43
C LYS A 94 -9.14 0.69 -12.94
N ARG A 95 -9.29 -0.57 -13.34
CA ARG A 95 -9.51 -0.96 -14.75
C ARG A 95 -10.85 -0.41 -15.25
#